data_AF-A0A5C7HXL9-F1
#
_entry.id   AF-A0A5C7HXL9-F1
#
_cell.length_a   1.000
_cell.length_b   1.000
_cell.length_c   1.000
_cell.angle_alpha   90.00
_cell.angle_beta   90.00
_cell.angle_gamma   90.00
#
_symmetry.space_group_name_H-M   'P 1'
#
loop_
_entity.id
_entity.type
_entity.pdbx_description
1 polymer ?
#
loop_
_entity_poly.entity_id
_entity_poly.type
_entity_poly.pdbx_seq_one_letter_code
_entity_poly.pdbx_strand_id
1 'polypeptide(L)'
;MGSNLREILENICYPEIFLSFLTDKEKKKIGSKENAILEFYQQFACVGGDPVFSESLGKELQKKFFHQRCELGRIGRRNMNQRLNLNIPKNNIFLLPRDALAAADHLIGLKFGMGTLDDMNHLKNKRIRSVADLLQDQFGLALVWLENAVRGTIGGAIRHKLMPTPQNLVTSTPLTTTYDSFFGLHPLSQVLDRTNPLTQIVHGRKLSYLGPGGLTGRTASFRI
;
A
#
# COMPACT_ATOMS: atom_id res chain seq x y z
N MET A 1 12.18 -8.99 -1.70
CA MET A 1 12.63 -9.45 -0.38
C MET A 1 14.14 -9.59 -0.28
N GLY A 2 14.81 -10.15 -1.31
CA GLY A 2 16.26 -10.28 -1.31
C GLY A 2 16.80 -11.34 -0.35
N SER A 3 15.94 -12.24 0.13
CA SER A 3 16.31 -13.41 0.91
C SER A 3 16.88 -14.49 0.00
N ASN A 4 17.84 -15.25 0.51
CA ASN A 4 18.37 -16.40 -0.20
C ASN A 4 17.39 -17.58 -0.16
N LEU A 5 17.48 -18.50 -1.10
CA LEU A 5 16.62 -19.69 -1.14
C LEU A 5 16.73 -20.50 0.16
N ARG A 6 17.94 -20.61 0.72
CA ARG A 6 18.19 -21.25 2.01
C ARG A 6 17.45 -20.58 3.16
N GLU A 7 17.55 -19.25 3.26
CA GLU A 7 16.84 -18.47 4.29
C GLU A 7 15.33 -18.61 4.14
N ILE A 8 14.82 -18.69 2.90
CA ILE A 8 13.40 -18.89 2.62
C ILE A 8 12.96 -20.27 3.15
N LEU A 9 13.70 -21.33 2.82
CA LEU A 9 13.38 -22.70 3.28
C LEU A 9 13.47 -22.86 4.80
N GLU A 10 14.40 -22.15 5.46
CA GLU A 10 14.54 -22.19 6.93
C GLU A 10 13.38 -21.50 7.66
N ASN A 11 12.67 -20.57 7.00
CA ASN A 11 11.59 -19.78 7.61
C ASN A 11 10.18 -20.24 7.22
N ILE A 12 10.05 -21.26 6.37
CA ILE A 12 8.79 -21.79 5.85
C ILE A 12 8.39 -23.05 6.61
N CYS A 13 7.09 -23.23 6.84
CA CYS A 13 6.57 -24.44 7.50
C CYS A 13 6.51 -25.66 6.55
N TYR A 14 6.29 -25.44 5.25
CA TYR A 14 6.09 -26.52 4.25
C TYR A 14 7.10 -26.46 3.08
N PRO A 15 8.39 -26.75 3.32
CA PRO A 15 9.44 -26.57 2.31
C PRO A 15 9.26 -27.48 1.08
N GLU A 16 8.79 -28.71 1.26
CA GLU A 16 8.59 -29.67 0.17
C GLU A 16 7.52 -29.21 -0.83
N ILE A 17 6.40 -28.68 -0.31
CA ILE A 17 5.31 -28.15 -1.12
C ILE A 17 5.78 -26.89 -1.85
N PHE A 18 6.55 -26.03 -1.19
CA PHE A 18 7.16 -24.87 -1.84
C PHE A 18 8.08 -25.25 -3.00
N LEU A 19 8.91 -26.28 -2.82
CA LEU A 19 9.80 -26.78 -3.88
C LEU A 19 9.04 -27.46 -5.01
N SER A 20 7.86 -28.03 -4.74
CA SER A 20 7.00 -28.64 -5.76
C SER A 20 6.40 -27.63 -6.75
N PHE A 21 6.23 -26.37 -6.34
CA PHE A 21 5.75 -25.30 -7.23
C PHE A 21 6.80 -24.83 -8.24
N LEU A 22 8.09 -25.13 -8.01
CA LEU A 22 9.16 -24.74 -8.93
C LEU A 22 9.37 -25.85 -9.96
N THR A 23 9.17 -25.54 -11.25
CA THR A 23 9.58 -26.46 -12.31
C THR A 23 11.11 -26.53 -12.42
N ASP A 24 11.67 -27.63 -12.90
CA ASP A 24 13.14 -27.79 -12.98
C ASP A 24 13.83 -26.74 -13.89
N LYS A 25 13.09 -26.16 -14.85
CA LYS A 25 13.54 -25.02 -15.66
C LYS A 25 13.61 -23.73 -14.85
N GLU A 26 12.63 -23.49 -13.99
CA GLU A 26 12.56 -22.32 -13.11
C GLU A 26 13.60 -22.41 -11.99
N LYS A 27 13.84 -23.60 -11.41
CA LYS A 27 14.91 -23.82 -10.43
C LYS A 27 16.29 -23.42 -10.96
N LYS A 28 16.58 -23.71 -12.24
CA LYS A 28 17.85 -23.35 -12.88
C LYS A 28 17.95 -21.86 -13.21
N LYS A 29 16.85 -21.18 -13.53
CA LYS A 29 16.84 -19.73 -13.81
C LYS A 29 16.86 -18.87 -12.54
N ILE A 30 16.09 -19.25 -11.53
CA ILE A 30 15.79 -18.47 -10.31
C ILE A 30 16.74 -18.85 -9.14
N GLY A 31 17.62 -19.84 -9.32
CA GLY A 31 18.50 -20.35 -8.26
C GLY A 31 19.41 -19.30 -7.61
N SER A 32 19.74 -18.21 -8.32
CA SER A 32 20.44 -17.05 -7.75
C SER A 32 19.46 -15.90 -7.45
N LYS A 33 19.65 -15.28 -6.27
CA LYS A 33 18.97 -14.07 -5.83
C LYS A 33 19.01 -12.95 -6.89
N GLU A 34 20.13 -12.84 -7.59
CA GLU A 34 20.38 -11.79 -8.59
C GLU A 34 19.51 -11.98 -9.82
N ASN A 35 19.43 -13.21 -10.33
CA ASN A 35 18.59 -13.58 -11.47
C ASN A 35 17.10 -13.37 -11.14
N ALA A 36 16.68 -13.73 -9.92
CA ALA A 36 15.30 -13.54 -9.48
C ALA A 36 14.91 -12.05 -9.44
N ILE A 37 15.82 -11.18 -9.01
CA ILE A 37 15.61 -9.72 -9.01
C ILE A 37 15.52 -9.18 -10.45
N LEU A 38 16.38 -9.66 -11.34
CA LEU A 38 16.37 -9.28 -12.76
C LEU A 38 15.08 -9.67 -13.47
N GLU A 39 14.64 -10.92 -13.31
CA GLU A 39 13.41 -11.41 -13.91
C GLU A 39 12.19 -10.62 -13.40
N PHE A 40 12.13 -10.37 -12.09
CA PHE A 40 11.10 -9.52 -11.50
C PHE A 40 11.12 -8.10 -12.09
N TYR A 41 12.31 -7.53 -12.29
CA TYR A 41 12.47 -6.21 -12.90
C TYR A 41 11.99 -6.19 -14.35
N GLN A 42 12.33 -7.21 -15.15
CA GLN A 42 11.87 -7.34 -16.55
C GLN A 42 10.34 -7.37 -16.63
N GLN A 43 9.71 -8.20 -15.79
CA GLN A 43 8.25 -8.31 -15.75
C GLN A 43 7.59 -7.02 -15.26
N PHE A 44 8.19 -6.35 -14.29
CA PHE A 44 7.63 -5.13 -13.70
C PHE A 44 7.76 -3.89 -14.60
N ALA A 45 8.93 -3.72 -15.23
CA ALA A 45 9.24 -2.53 -16.01
C ALA A 45 8.85 -2.66 -17.49
N CYS A 46 8.46 -3.85 -17.97
CA CYS A 46 8.16 -4.16 -19.37
C CYS A 46 9.26 -3.67 -20.34
N VAL A 47 10.52 -3.64 -19.90
CA VAL A 47 11.64 -3.13 -20.70
C VAL A 47 12.14 -4.23 -21.62
N GLY A 48 12.10 -3.98 -22.93
CA GLY A 48 12.74 -4.83 -23.93
C GLY A 48 14.26 -4.64 -23.91
N GLY A 49 14.97 -5.57 -23.29
CA GLY A 49 16.43 -5.62 -23.24
C GLY A 49 16.92 -6.68 -22.24
N ASP A 50 18.23 -6.95 -22.24
CA ASP A 50 18.90 -7.84 -21.29
C ASP A 50 19.48 -7.00 -20.12
N PRO A 51 18.74 -6.79 -19.03
CA PRO A 51 19.24 -6.06 -17.87
C PRO A 51 20.36 -6.83 -17.19
N VAL A 52 21.45 -6.14 -16.89
CA VAL A 52 22.54 -6.66 -16.05
C VAL A 52 22.23 -6.34 -14.59
N PHE A 53 22.47 -7.29 -13.69
CA PHE A 53 22.23 -7.07 -12.28
C PHE A 53 23.14 -5.96 -11.74
N SER A 54 22.55 -5.06 -10.96
CA SER A 54 23.29 -4.06 -10.19
C SER A 54 22.71 -3.97 -8.79
N GLU A 55 23.56 -3.82 -7.77
CA GLU A 55 23.10 -3.66 -6.40
C GLU A 55 22.20 -2.43 -6.21
N SER A 56 22.40 -1.39 -7.03
CA SER A 56 21.57 -0.19 -7.04
C SER A 56 20.12 -0.50 -7.41
N LEU A 57 19.91 -1.37 -8.41
CA LEU A 57 18.60 -1.81 -8.88
C LEU A 57 17.86 -2.60 -7.80
N GLY A 58 18.57 -3.47 -7.07
CA GLY A 58 18.00 -4.19 -5.92
C GLY A 58 17.52 -3.25 -4.82
N LYS A 59 18.34 -2.25 -4.46
CA LYS A 59 17.98 -1.22 -3.46
C LYS A 59 16.81 -0.34 -3.94
N GLU A 60 16.79 0.02 -5.21
CA GLU A 60 15.71 0.82 -5.80
C GLU A 60 14.38 0.08 -5.76
N LEU A 61 14.36 -1.19 -6.18
CA LEU A 61 13.16 -2.03 -6.12
C LEU A 61 12.65 -2.20 -4.68
N GLN A 62 13.56 -2.45 -3.73
CA GLN A 62 13.19 -2.55 -2.32
C GLN A 62 12.56 -1.25 -1.79
N LYS A 63 13.13 -0.10 -2.17
CA LYS A 63 12.59 1.20 -1.78
C LYS A 63 11.23 1.45 -2.42
N LYS A 64 11.07 1.23 -3.73
CA LYS A 64 9.82 1.45 -4.46
C LYS A 64 8.67 0.57 -3.95
N PHE A 65 8.92 -0.72 -3.76
CA PHE A 65 7.88 -1.66 -3.33
C PHE A 65 7.58 -1.55 -1.85
N PHE A 66 8.58 -1.74 -0.98
CA PHE A 66 8.32 -1.91 0.45
C PHE A 66 8.12 -0.60 1.21
N HIS A 67 8.68 0.52 0.74
CA HIS A 67 8.54 1.80 1.45
C HIS A 67 7.39 2.66 0.91
N GLN A 68 7.16 2.70 -0.41
CA GLN A 68 6.16 3.62 -0.98
C GLN A 68 4.80 2.97 -1.27
N ARG A 69 4.77 1.68 -1.65
CA ARG A 69 3.52 1.04 -2.13
C ARG A 69 2.88 0.07 -1.14
N CYS A 70 3.64 -0.42 -0.16
CA CYS A 70 3.20 -1.47 0.76
C CYS A 70 3.12 -1.00 2.23
N GLU A 71 2.57 0.19 2.46
CA GLU A 71 2.23 0.64 3.80
C GLU A 71 0.92 -0.02 4.27
N LEU A 72 0.99 -0.78 5.36
CA LEU A 72 -0.15 -1.44 6.00
C LEU A 72 -0.86 -0.51 7.00
N GLY A 73 -0.13 0.46 7.55
CA GLY A 73 -0.53 1.25 8.70
C GLY A 73 -0.65 0.44 9.99
N ARG A 74 -0.99 1.11 11.10
CA ARG A 74 -1.08 0.48 12.43
C ARG A 74 -2.16 -0.61 12.51
N ILE A 75 -3.30 -0.37 11.86
CA ILE A 75 -4.43 -1.30 11.86
C ILE A 75 -4.14 -2.50 10.95
N GLY A 76 -3.62 -2.27 9.74
CA GLY A 76 -3.26 -3.37 8.83
C GLY A 76 -2.20 -4.28 9.43
N ARG A 77 -1.15 -3.71 10.07
CA ARG A 77 -0.15 -4.49 10.81
C ARG A 77 -0.76 -5.33 11.93
N ARG A 78 -1.66 -4.74 12.73
CA ARG A 78 -2.36 -5.47 13.80
C ARG A 78 -3.17 -6.65 13.23
N ASN A 79 -3.93 -6.42 12.16
CA ASN A 79 -4.79 -7.45 11.56
C ASN A 79 -3.95 -8.57 10.93
N MET A 80 -2.87 -8.23 10.23
CA MET A 80 -1.91 -9.18 9.66
C MET A 80 -1.30 -10.06 10.76
N ASN A 81 -0.83 -9.45 11.84
CA ASN A 81 -0.25 -10.18 12.96
C ASN A 81 -1.24 -11.14 13.62
N GLN A 82 -2.49 -10.70 13.80
CA GLN A 82 -3.54 -11.54 14.36
C GLN A 82 -3.92 -12.69 13.43
N ARG A 83 -3.96 -12.44 12.12
CA ARG A 83 -4.36 -13.46 11.14
C ARG A 83 -3.29 -14.52 10.90
N LEU A 84 -2.03 -14.09 10.81
CA LEU A 84 -0.88 -14.93 10.50
C LEU A 84 -0.11 -15.40 11.75
N ASN A 85 -0.63 -15.11 12.95
CA ASN A 85 0.01 -15.41 14.24
C ASN A 85 1.46 -14.90 14.33
N LEU A 86 1.71 -13.67 13.84
CA LEU A 86 3.03 -13.06 13.85
C LEU A 86 3.23 -12.14 15.06
N ASN A 87 4.37 -12.27 15.74
CA ASN A 87 4.76 -11.39 16.83
C ASN A 87 5.69 -10.26 16.33
N ILE A 88 5.15 -9.36 15.50
CA ILE A 88 5.86 -8.20 14.95
C ILE A 88 5.37 -6.92 15.67
N PRO A 89 6.24 -5.97 16.04
CA PRO A 89 5.81 -4.75 16.69
C PRO A 89 4.84 -3.94 15.83
N LYS A 90 3.78 -3.41 16.45
CA LYS A 90 2.74 -2.60 15.79
C LYS A 90 3.27 -1.29 15.18
N ASN A 91 4.45 -0.84 15.59
CA ASN A 91 5.12 0.33 15.04
C ASN A 91 5.68 0.08 13.64
N ASN A 92 5.87 -1.17 13.24
CA ASN A 92 6.32 -1.47 11.89
C ASN A 92 5.14 -1.46 10.91
N ILE A 93 4.94 -0.32 10.27
CA ILE A 93 3.82 -0.06 9.35
C ILE A 93 4.05 -0.59 7.93
N PHE A 94 5.27 -1.02 7.59
CA PHE A 94 5.60 -1.52 6.25
C PHE A 94 5.54 -3.04 6.19
N LEU A 95 5.13 -3.59 5.04
CA LEU A 95 5.14 -5.04 4.80
C LEU A 95 6.58 -5.60 4.86
N LEU A 96 6.75 -6.71 5.57
CA LEU A 96 8.04 -7.39 5.75
C LEU A 96 8.11 -8.68 4.91
N PRO A 97 9.32 -9.16 4.58
CA PRO A 97 9.53 -10.48 3.96
C PRO A 97 8.82 -11.62 4.67
N ARG A 98 8.92 -11.62 6.00
CA ARG A 98 8.30 -12.64 6.84
C ARG A 98 6.78 -12.70 6.70
N ASP A 99 6.13 -11.55 6.44
CA ASP A 99 4.68 -11.50 6.26
C ASP A 99 4.24 -12.26 5.01
N ALA A 100 4.99 -12.11 3.91
CA ALA A 100 4.68 -12.79 2.65
C ALA A 100 4.90 -14.31 2.76
N LEU A 101 5.98 -14.73 3.44
CA LEU A 101 6.24 -16.15 3.69
C LEU A 101 5.13 -16.77 4.55
N ALA A 102 4.78 -16.11 5.67
CA ALA A 102 3.71 -16.59 6.55
C ALA A 102 2.33 -16.59 5.86
N ALA A 103 2.06 -15.62 4.98
CA ALA A 103 0.84 -15.62 4.17
C ALA A 103 0.79 -16.80 3.20
N ALA A 104 1.92 -17.15 2.58
CA ALA A 104 2.00 -18.30 1.69
C ALA A 104 1.86 -19.63 2.45
N ASP A 105 2.48 -19.77 3.62
CA ASP A 105 2.28 -20.93 4.50
C ASP A 105 0.82 -21.08 4.93
N HIS A 106 0.16 -19.96 5.27
CA HIS A 106 -1.25 -19.95 5.61
C HIS A 106 -2.14 -20.37 4.44
N LEU A 107 -1.83 -19.95 3.22
CA LEU A 107 -2.54 -20.38 2.01
C LEU A 107 -2.36 -21.88 1.72
N ILE A 108 -1.15 -22.41 1.93
CA ILE A 108 -0.87 -23.85 1.82
C ILE A 108 -1.71 -24.60 2.86
N GLY A 109 -1.70 -24.17 4.12
CA GLY A 109 -2.54 -24.75 5.19
C GLY A 109 -4.02 -24.80 4.81
N LEU A 110 -4.56 -23.69 4.30
CA LEU A 110 -5.97 -23.63 3.85
C LEU A 110 -6.28 -24.64 2.75
N LYS A 111 -5.35 -24.89 1.80
CA LYS A 111 -5.53 -25.90 0.75
C LYS A 111 -5.67 -27.32 1.32
N PHE A 112 -4.98 -27.61 2.43
CA PHE A 112 -5.08 -28.89 3.15
C PHE A 112 -6.18 -28.90 4.22
N GLY A 113 -7.06 -27.90 4.25
CA GLY A 113 -8.16 -27.80 5.21
C GLY A 113 -7.73 -27.35 6.61
N MET A 114 -6.48 -26.90 6.79
CA MET A 114 -5.99 -26.34 8.04
C MET A 114 -6.33 -24.85 8.10
N GLY A 115 -7.44 -24.52 8.78
CA GLY A 115 -7.89 -23.15 9.02
C GLY A 115 -9.25 -22.83 8.40
N THR A 116 -9.73 -21.62 8.65
CA THR A 116 -11.03 -21.14 8.17
C THR A 116 -10.87 -20.04 7.12
N LEU A 117 -11.75 -20.03 6.12
CA LEU A 117 -11.88 -18.91 5.19
C LEU A 117 -12.47 -17.70 5.90
N ASP A 118 -12.03 -16.51 5.49
CA ASP A 118 -12.53 -15.25 6.04
C ASP A 118 -13.82 -14.83 5.32
N ASP A 119 -14.84 -14.48 6.09
CA ASP A 119 -16.04 -13.84 5.56
C ASP A 119 -15.78 -12.35 5.32
N MET A 120 -15.81 -11.94 4.05
CA MET A 120 -15.63 -10.55 3.64
C MET A 120 -16.73 -9.62 4.18
N ASN A 121 -17.93 -10.15 4.47
CA ASN A 121 -19.07 -9.35 4.91
C ASN A 121 -19.12 -9.12 6.42
N HIS A 122 -18.39 -9.92 7.19
CA HIS A 122 -18.33 -9.76 8.63
C HIS A 122 -17.75 -8.39 9.00
N LEU A 123 -18.44 -7.64 9.88
CA LEU A 123 -18.06 -6.26 10.23
C LEU A 123 -16.63 -6.13 10.78
N LYS A 124 -16.11 -7.16 11.48
CA LYS A 124 -14.69 -7.25 11.88
C LYS A 124 -13.69 -7.03 10.72
N ASN A 125 -14.07 -7.36 9.49
CA ASN A 125 -13.25 -7.26 8.29
C ASN A 125 -13.59 -5.99 7.47
N LYS A 126 -14.60 -5.21 7.87
CA LYS A 126 -14.99 -3.95 7.24
C LYS A 126 -14.58 -2.78 8.14
N ARG A 127 -13.71 -1.90 7.64
CA ARG A 127 -13.30 -0.67 8.33
C ARG A 127 -14.17 0.51 7.87
N ILE A 128 -14.77 1.21 8.81
CA ILE A 128 -15.39 2.52 8.55
C ILE A 128 -14.29 3.57 8.51
N ARG A 129 -14.19 4.32 7.41
CA ARG A 129 -13.35 5.52 7.31
C ARG A 129 -14.19 6.74 7.65
N SER A 130 -13.73 7.51 8.62
CA SER A 130 -14.36 8.77 9.01
C SER A 130 -13.94 9.91 8.06
N VAL A 131 -14.61 11.06 8.20
CA VAL A 131 -14.20 12.29 7.48
C VAL A 131 -12.76 12.66 7.80
N ALA A 132 -12.32 12.48 9.05
CA ALA A 132 -10.94 12.75 9.47
C ALA A 132 -9.93 11.85 8.75
N ASP A 133 -10.24 10.56 8.57
CA ASP A 133 -9.36 9.63 7.84
C ASP A 133 -9.19 10.06 6.37
N LEU A 134 -10.29 10.46 5.72
CA LEU A 134 -10.25 10.91 4.33
C LEU A 134 -9.47 12.22 4.18
N LEU A 135 -9.67 13.17 5.09
CA LEU A 135 -8.93 14.43 5.10
C LEU A 135 -7.45 14.22 5.44
N GLN A 136 -7.12 13.23 6.27
CA GLN A 136 -5.74 12.87 6.58
C GLN A 136 -5.02 12.32 5.34
N ASP A 137 -5.69 11.45 4.56
CA ASP A 137 -5.14 10.94 3.29
C ASP A 137 -4.87 12.09 2.31
N GLN A 138 -5.80 13.06 2.18
CA GLN A 138 -5.61 14.25 1.35
C GLN A 138 -4.49 15.16 1.86
N PHE A 139 -4.38 15.33 3.18
CA PHE A 139 -3.31 16.11 3.79
C PHE A 139 -1.94 15.50 3.50
N GLY A 140 -1.82 14.18 3.56
CA GLY A 140 -0.59 13.47 3.18
C GLY A 140 -0.19 13.75 1.73
N LEU A 141 -1.15 13.71 0.79
CA LEU A 141 -0.90 14.06 -0.61
C LEU A 141 -0.46 15.52 -0.78
N ALA A 142 -1.12 16.44 -0.08
CA ALA A 142 -0.79 17.87 -0.11
C ALA A 142 0.63 18.14 0.43
N LEU A 143 1.05 17.42 1.47
CA LEU A 143 2.41 17.50 1.99
C LEU A 143 3.45 16.99 0.98
N VAL A 144 3.16 15.93 0.23
CA VAL A 144 4.05 15.44 -0.84
C VAL A 144 4.18 16.49 -1.95
N TRP A 145 3.09 17.16 -2.33
CA TRP A 145 3.14 18.26 -3.29
C TRP A 145 3.93 19.45 -2.77
N LEU A 146 3.75 19.81 -1.50
CA LEU A 146 4.53 20.85 -0.84
C LEU A 146 6.01 20.51 -0.81
N GLU A 147 6.38 19.27 -0.45
CA GLU A 147 7.76 18.79 -0.47
C GLU A 147 8.38 18.93 -1.85
N ASN A 148 7.65 18.53 -2.90
CA ASN A 148 8.11 18.64 -4.29
C ASN A 148 8.31 20.11 -4.70
N ALA A 149 7.38 21.00 -4.33
CA ALA A 149 7.48 22.43 -4.60
C ALA A 149 8.69 23.04 -3.90
N VAL A 150 8.85 22.77 -2.59
CA VAL A 150 10.00 23.23 -1.78
C VAL A 150 11.32 22.75 -2.40
N ARG A 151 11.41 21.46 -2.77
CA ARG A 151 12.61 20.89 -3.40
C ARG A 151 12.94 21.57 -4.74
N GLY A 152 11.91 21.87 -5.54
CA GLY A 152 12.06 22.65 -6.78
C GLY A 152 12.61 24.06 -6.52
N THR A 153 12.03 24.77 -5.55
CA THR A 153 12.45 26.13 -5.16
C THR A 153 13.89 26.15 -4.65
N ILE A 154 14.28 25.19 -3.80
CA ILE A 154 15.66 25.03 -3.33
C ILE A 154 16.61 24.80 -4.51
N GLY A 155 16.25 23.90 -5.44
CA GLY A 155 17.03 23.65 -6.65
C GLY A 155 17.23 24.90 -7.51
N GLY A 156 16.20 25.75 -7.64
CA GLY A 156 16.28 27.05 -8.31
C GLY A 156 17.17 28.05 -7.56
N ALA A 157 17.00 28.18 -6.25
CA ALA A 157 17.78 29.11 -5.42
C ALA A 157 19.28 28.81 -5.48
N ILE A 158 19.66 27.53 -5.43
CA ILE A 158 21.05 27.08 -5.57
C ILE A 158 21.63 27.49 -6.94
N ARG A 159 20.88 27.30 -8.03
CA ARG A 159 21.33 27.69 -9.39
C ARG A 159 21.60 29.18 -9.51
N HIS A 160 20.81 30.01 -8.82
CA HIS A 160 20.92 31.47 -8.86
C HIS A 160 21.78 32.06 -7.72
N LYS A 161 22.47 31.22 -6.92
CA LYS A 161 23.29 31.63 -5.75
C LYS A 161 22.51 32.51 -4.75
N LEU A 162 21.20 32.31 -4.63
CA LEU A 162 20.34 32.97 -3.66
C LEU A 162 20.28 32.14 -2.37
N MET A 163 20.31 32.79 -1.21
CA MET A 163 20.07 32.15 0.07
C MET A 163 18.54 32.01 0.29
N PRO A 164 17.99 30.79 0.29
CA PRO A 164 16.56 30.62 0.52
C PRO A 164 16.20 30.87 1.99
N THR A 165 15.25 31.75 2.25
CA THR A 165 14.65 31.93 3.58
C THR A 165 13.45 31.00 3.75
N PRO A 166 13.16 30.50 4.98
CA PRO A 166 12.04 29.57 5.22
C PRO A 166 10.68 30.09 4.75
N GLN A 167 10.46 31.40 4.85
CA GLN A 167 9.22 32.06 4.39
C GLN A 167 9.03 31.99 2.87
N ASN A 168 10.13 31.99 2.10
CA ASN A 168 10.09 31.90 0.64
C ASN A 168 10.03 30.46 0.13
N LEU A 169 10.25 29.48 1.00
CA LEU A 169 10.21 28.06 0.66
C LEU A 169 8.81 27.47 0.83
N VAL A 170 8.09 27.86 1.88
CA VAL A 170 6.81 27.24 2.25
C VAL A 170 5.64 28.05 1.68
N THR A 171 4.92 27.45 0.74
CA THR A 171 3.69 28.02 0.17
C THR A 171 2.47 27.24 0.64
N SER A 172 1.36 27.91 0.96
CA SER A 172 0.10 27.25 1.36
C SER A 172 -0.72 26.72 0.19
N THR A 173 -0.44 27.14 -1.04
CA THR A 173 -1.20 26.79 -2.25
C THR A 173 -1.43 25.29 -2.43
N PRO A 174 -0.44 24.39 -2.23
CA PRO A 174 -0.68 22.95 -2.35
C PRO A 174 -1.74 22.45 -1.36
N LEU A 175 -1.77 22.98 -0.13
CA LEU A 175 -2.75 22.58 0.87
C LEU A 175 -4.15 23.08 0.54
N THR A 176 -4.29 24.37 0.21
CA THR A 176 -5.59 24.98 -0.09
C THR A 176 -6.22 24.32 -1.33
N THR A 177 -5.44 24.15 -2.40
CA THR A 177 -5.94 23.55 -3.64
C THR A 177 -6.35 22.08 -3.47
N THR A 178 -5.64 21.30 -2.65
CA THR A 178 -6.06 19.93 -2.33
C THR A 178 -7.38 19.89 -1.56
N TYR A 179 -7.55 20.75 -0.54
CA TYR A 179 -8.80 20.80 0.23
C TYR A 179 -9.97 21.33 -0.60
N ASP A 180 -9.78 22.37 -1.40
CA ASP A 180 -10.80 22.91 -2.29
C ASP A 180 -11.27 21.84 -3.29
N SER A 181 -10.32 21.09 -3.86
CA SER A 181 -10.60 19.95 -4.74
C SER A 181 -11.37 18.84 -4.01
N PHE A 182 -10.99 18.50 -2.78
CA PHE A 182 -11.70 17.49 -1.99
C PHE A 182 -13.14 17.91 -1.71
N PHE A 183 -13.38 19.10 -1.17
CA PHE A 183 -14.75 19.51 -0.83
C PHE A 183 -15.61 19.79 -2.07
N GLY A 184 -15.01 20.20 -3.20
CA GLY A 184 -15.71 20.48 -4.44
C GLY A 184 -16.03 19.24 -5.30
N LEU A 185 -15.15 18.24 -5.33
CA LEU A 185 -15.24 17.12 -6.29
C LEU A 185 -15.39 15.75 -5.65
N HIS A 186 -15.09 15.60 -4.35
CA HIS A 186 -15.08 14.28 -3.73
C HIS A 186 -16.52 13.72 -3.61
N PRO A 187 -16.82 12.49 -4.06
CA PRO A 187 -18.18 11.94 -4.08
C PRO A 187 -18.87 11.84 -2.70
N LEU A 188 -18.09 11.83 -1.63
CA LEU A 188 -18.57 11.83 -0.24
C LEU A 188 -18.78 13.24 0.34
N SER A 189 -18.33 14.29 -0.35
CA SER A 189 -18.63 15.69 -0.02
C SER A 189 -19.96 16.05 -0.68
N GLN A 190 -21.05 15.86 0.06
CA GLN A 190 -22.42 16.00 -0.46
C GLN A 190 -23.07 17.29 0.06
N VAL A 191 -23.93 17.90 -0.76
CA VAL A 191 -24.77 19.00 -0.32
C VAL A 191 -25.72 18.51 0.78
N LEU A 192 -25.72 19.20 1.92
CA LEU A 192 -26.53 18.81 3.07
C LEU A 192 -28.03 18.81 2.71
N ASP A 193 -28.67 17.65 2.81
CA ASP A 193 -30.12 17.53 2.85
C ASP A 193 -30.70 18.33 4.03
N ARG A 194 -31.50 19.36 3.70
CA ARG A 194 -32.16 20.27 4.64
C ARG A 194 -33.69 20.21 4.57
N THR A 195 -34.27 19.11 4.05
CA THR A 195 -35.73 19.00 3.94
C THR A 195 -36.41 19.04 5.30
N ASN A 196 -35.85 18.37 6.32
CA ASN A 196 -36.32 18.47 7.70
C ASN A 196 -35.19 18.07 8.69
N PRO A 197 -35.35 18.31 10.02
CA PRO A 197 -34.32 17.96 11.00
C PRO A 197 -33.94 16.48 11.02
N LEU A 198 -34.89 15.57 10.71
CA LEU A 198 -34.62 14.14 10.66
C LEU A 198 -33.74 13.78 9.46
N THR A 199 -33.99 14.35 8.27
CA THR A 199 -33.16 14.10 7.09
C THR A 199 -31.74 14.61 7.29
N GLN A 200 -31.57 15.76 7.97
CA GLN A 200 -30.26 16.27 8.32
C GLN A 200 -29.48 15.30 9.23
N ILE A 201 -30.13 14.73 10.25
CA ILE A 201 -29.50 13.76 11.16
C ILE A 201 -29.16 12.46 10.42
N VAL A 202 -30.07 11.95 9.58
CA VAL A 202 -29.84 10.73 8.79
C VAL A 202 -28.67 10.93 7.83
N HIS A 203 -28.59 12.07 7.15
CA HIS A 203 -27.49 12.39 6.24
C HIS A 203 -26.15 12.47 6.99
N GLY A 204 -26.10 13.15 8.14
CA GLY A 204 -24.89 13.26 8.94
C GLY A 204 -24.36 11.94 9.52
N ARG A 205 -25.21 10.90 9.59
CA ARG A 205 -24.87 9.56 10.11
C ARG A 205 -24.82 8.48 9.02
N LYS A 206 -24.94 8.87 7.75
CA LYS A 206 -24.99 7.95 6.61
C LYS A 206 -23.65 7.26 6.41
N LEU A 207 -23.68 5.94 6.25
CA LEU A 207 -22.53 5.14 5.82
C LEU A 207 -22.62 4.88 4.32
N SER A 208 -21.49 4.99 3.63
CA SER A 208 -21.40 4.71 2.18
C SER A 208 -20.32 3.67 1.91
N TYR A 209 -20.65 2.68 1.09
CA TYR A 209 -19.66 1.77 0.49
C TYR A 209 -19.08 2.33 -0.81
N LEU A 210 -19.72 3.37 -1.38
CA LEU A 210 -19.35 3.96 -2.65
C LEU A 210 -18.35 5.10 -2.47
N GLY A 211 -17.39 5.19 -3.39
CA GLY A 211 -16.40 6.27 -3.45
C GLY A 211 -14.98 5.77 -3.71
N PRO A 212 -14.00 6.68 -3.80
CA PRO A 212 -12.59 6.32 -3.95
C PRO A 212 -12.13 5.39 -2.81
N GLY A 213 -11.52 4.26 -3.16
CA GLY A 213 -11.09 3.24 -2.19
C GLY A 213 -12.20 2.33 -1.65
N GLY A 214 -13.44 2.52 -2.11
CA GLY A 214 -14.59 1.65 -1.85
C GLY A 214 -15.04 0.92 -3.11
N LEU A 215 -16.34 0.62 -3.17
CA LEU A 215 -16.99 0.01 -4.32
C LEU A 215 -17.43 1.06 -5.33
N THR A 216 -17.57 0.64 -6.57
CA THR A 216 -18.21 1.43 -7.63
C THR A 216 -19.59 0.85 -7.90
N GLY A 217 -20.51 1.65 -8.46
CA GLY A 217 -21.84 1.15 -8.81
C GLY A 217 -21.81 -0.05 -9.78
N ARG A 218 -20.72 -0.22 -10.56
CA ARG A 218 -20.53 -1.35 -11.47
C ARG A 218 -19.92 -2.59 -10.81
N THR A 219 -19.18 -2.42 -9.71
CA THR A 219 -18.52 -3.52 -8.99
C THR A 219 -19.28 -3.98 -7.75
N ALA A 220 -20.27 -3.20 -7.30
CA ALA A 220 -21.19 -3.62 -6.27
C ALA A 220 -22.01 -4.83 -6.76
N SER A 221 -22.02 -5.90 -5.97
CA SER A 221 -22.80 -7.12 -6.25
C SER A 221 -23.84 -7.33 -5.15
N PHE A 222 -24.87 -8.11 -5.44
CA PHE A 222 -25.95 -8.42 -4.50
C PHE A 222 -25.50 -9.08 -3.18
N ARG A 223 -24.28 -9.63 -3.14
CA ARG A 223 -23.76 -10.37 -1.98
C ARG A 223 -23.01 -9.49 -0.97
N ILE A 224 -23.02 -8.16 -1.12
CA ILE A 224 -22.21 -7.21 -0.34
C ILE A 224 -23.00 -6.57 0.80
#